data_AF-A0A109JBH4-F1
#
_entry.id   AF-A0A109JBH4-F1
#
_cell.length_a   1.000
_cell.length_b   1.000
_cell.length_c   1.000
_cell.angle_alpha   90.00
_cell.angle_beta   90.00
_cell.angle_gamma   90.00
#
_symmetry.space_group_name_H-M   'P 1'
#
loop_
_entity.id
_entity.type
_entity.pdbx_description
1 polymer ?
#
loop_
_entity_poly.entity_id
_entity_poly.type
_entity_poly.pdbx_seq_one_letter_code
_entity_poly.pdbx_strand_id
1 'polypeptide(L)'
;MRDYEVDLCEPIKEGDKSYVPLVRKSLDLNCHLNILFLRQEDPGSLVLQGGDVDNRLKTLFDALRKPDPDVAIRYPQAHEPLYCLLESDTLISGFDVDTDRLLFPQSSDNSEVFLIIEVIVRVLNIGPWNMSLLGS
;
A
#
# COMPACT_ATOMS: atom_id res chain seq x y z
N MET A 1 -29.88 20.62 -9.47
CA MET A 1 -28.95 19.76 -8.71
C MET A 1 -27.65 19.85 -9.48
N ARG A 2 -26.60 20.50 -8.95
CA ARG A 2 -25.32 20.57 -9.67
C ARG A 2 -24.65 19.21 -9.52
N ASP A 3 -24.29 18.58 -10.63
CA ASP A 3 -23.43 17.40 -10.62
C ASP A 3 -22.10 17.82 -9.98
N TYR A 4 -21.87 17.34 -8.75
CA TYR A 4 -20.57 17.42 -8.13
C TYR A 4 -19.73 16.31 -8.78
N GLU A 5 -18.99 16.66 -9.82
CA GLU A 5 -17.97 15.77 -10.37
C GLU A 5 -16.86 15.64 -9.34
N VAL A 6 -16.69 14.43 -8.81
CA VAL A 6 -15.62 14.11 -7.86
C VAL A 6 -14.41 13.63 -8.65
N ASP A 7 -13.31 14.39 -8.58
CA ASP A 7 -12.04 13.94 -9.10
C ASP A 7 -11.34 12.99 -8.10
N LEU A 8 -11.49 11.69 -8.34
CA LEU A 8 -10.84 10.64 -7.55
C LEU A 8 -9.31 10.68 -7.66
N CYS A 9 -8.78 11.31 -8.72
CA CYS A 9 -7.36 11.41 -9.01
C CYS A 9 -6.75 12.77 -8.67
N GLU A 10 -7.53 13.68 -8.05
CA GLU A 10 -7.03 15.00 -7.64
C GLU A 10 -5.74 14.85 -6.81
N PRO A 11 -4.58 15.39 -7.26
CA PRO A 11 -3.33 15.17 -6.55
C PRO A 11 -3.27 15.91 -5.21
N ILE A 12 -2.76 15.25 -4.18
CA ILE A 12 -2.39 15.87 -2.91
C ILE A 12 -1.02 16.52 -3.09
N LYS A 13 -0.94 17.85 -2.90
CA LYS A 13 0.31 18.60 -2.98
C LYS A 13 0.98 18.72 -1.62
N GLU A 14 2.28 18.49 -1.57
CA GLU A 14 3.11 18.67 -0.39
C GLU A 14 4.47 19.25 -0.80
N GLY A 15 4.66 20.53 -0.52
CA GLY A 15 5.76 21.30 -1.11
C GLY A 15 5.65 21.34 -2.64
N ASP A 16 6.75 21.01 -3.32
CA ASP A 16 6.83 20.97 -4.78
C ASP A 16 6.47 19.59 -5.37
N LYS A 17 5.96 18.67 -4.54
CA LYS A 17 5.61 17.30 -4.91
C LYS A 17 4.11 17.08 -4.89
N SER A 18 3.64 16.19 -5.75
CA SER A 18 2.26 15.78 -5.90
C SER A 18 2.11 14.27 -5.86
N TYR A 19 1.10 13.83 -5.12
CA TYR A 19 0.85 12.43 -4.84
C TYR A 19 -0.60 12.08 -5.16
N VAL A 20 -0.83 10.93 -5.78
CA VAL A 20 -2.17 10.41 -6.07
C VAL A 20 -2.34 9.07 -5.33
N PRO A 21 -2.72 9.09 -4.05
CA PRO A 21 -3.02 7.89 -3.29
C PRO A 21 -4.38 7.31 -3.69
N LEU A 22 -4.45 5.98 -3.88
CA LEU A 22 -5.72 5.28 -4.13
C LEU A 22 -6.63 5.28 -2.90
N VAL A 23 -6.08 4.97 -1.73
CA VAL A 23 -6.78 4.96 -0.44
C VAL A 23 -6.36 6.20 0.34
N ARG A 24 -7.29 7.14 0.49
CA ARG A 24 -7.01 8.48 1.04
C ARG A 24 -8.10 9.01 1.96
N LYS A 25 -7.72 9.87 2.90
CA LYS A 25 -8.58 10.37 3.97
C LYS A 25 -9.71 11.25 3.44
N SER A 26 -9.43 12.07 2.42
CA SER A 26 -10.42 12.97 1.81
C SER A 26 -11.61 12.26 1.17
N LEU A 27 -11.47 10.96 0.87
CA LEU A 27 -12.54 10.12 0.33
C LEU A 27 -13.20 9.23 1.40
N ASP A 28 -12.84 9.38 2.68
CA ASP A 28 -13.27 8.49 3.77
C ASP A 28 -13.03 7.01 3.48
N LEU A 29 -11.84 6.68 2.94
CA LEU A 29 -11.48 5.31 2.58
C LEU A 29 -10.52 4.69 3.61
N ASN A 30 -10.68 3.39 3.82
CA ASN A 30 -9.65 2.54 4.41
C ASN A 30 -9.47 1.28 3.54
N CYS A 31 -8.49 0.45 3.88
CA CYS A 31 -8.34 -0.84 3.22
C CYS A 31 -7.98 -1.98 4.17
N HIS A 32 -8.30 -3.18 3.71
CA HIS A 32 -7.75 -4.43 4.22
C HIS A 32 -6.78 -5.01 3.19
N LEU A 33 -5.63 -5.51 3.64
CA LEU A 33 -4.61 -6.10 2.77
C LEU A 33 -4.53 -7.61 2.97
N ASN A 34 -4.76 -8.40 1.91
CA ASN A 34 -4.45 -9.83 1.94
C ASN A 34 -3.14 -10.04 1.19
N ILE A 35 -2.13 -10.54 1.90
CA ILE A 35 -0.76 -10.63 1.39
C ILE A 35 -0.35 -12.10 1.32
N LEU A 36 -0.06 -12.59 0.12
CA LEU A 36 0.70 -13.82 -0.06
C LEU A 36 2.19 -13.45 -0.19
N PHE A 37 2.98 -13.92 0.77
CA PHE A 37 4.39 -13.61 0.91
C PHE A 37 5.23 -14.84 0.56
N LEU A 38 5.76 -14.89 -0.66
CA LEU A 38 6.60 -16.00 -1.14
C LEU A 38 8.08 -15.70 -0.90
N ARG A 39 8.76 -16.56 -0.15
CA ARG A 39 10.16 -16.41 0.26
C ARG A 39 11.00 -17.64 -0.04
N GLN A 40 12.32 -17.49 -0.20
CA GLN A 40 13.18 -18.63 -0.56
C GLN A 40 13.40 -19.63 0.59
N GLU A 41 13.21 -19.19 1.84
CA GLU A 41 13.37 -20.00 3.04
C GLU A 41 12.36 -21.17 3.13
N ASP A 42 12.73 -22.22 3.85
CA ASP A 42 11.87 -23.39 4.01
C ASP A 42 10.56 -23.07 4.79
N PRO A 43 9.42 -23.67 4.38
CA PRO A 43 8.18 -23.59 5.14
C PRO A 43 8.37 -24.05 6.59
N GLY A 44 7.96 -23.23 7.57
CA GLY A 44 8.10 -23.53 9.00
C GLY A 44 9.33 -22.94 9.69
N SER A 45 10.27 -22.31 8.95
CA SER A 45 11.37 -21.55 9.56
C SER A 45 10.92 -20.21 10.20
N LEU A 46 9.65 -19.85 10.03
CA LEU A 46 9.03 -18.58 10.48
C LEU A 46 9.39 -18.20 11.92
N VAL A 47 9.48 -19.19 12.82
CA VAL A 47 9.66 -18.97 14.26
C VAL A 47 11.12 -19.12 14.72
N LEU A 48 11.93 -19.92 14.01
CA LEU A 48 13.34 -20.15 14.38
C LEU A 48 14.25 -18.94 14.07
N GLN A 49 13.77 -18.02 13.23
CA GLN A 49 14.36 -16.71 12.92
C GLN A 49 13.31 -15.59 13.05
N GLY A 50 12.49 -15.63 14.12
CA GLY A 50 11.24 -14.87 14.32
C GLY A 50 11.30 -13.33 14.37
N GLY A 51 12.10 -12.68 13.53
CA GLY A 51 12.20 -11.22 13.42
C GLY A 51 12.21 -10.67 11.98
N ASP A 52 12.15 -11.48 10.93
CA ASP A 52 12.23 -10.96 9.55
C ASP A 52 10.87 -10.52 8.98
N VAL A 53 9.83 -11.34 9.10
CA VAL A 53 8.53 -11.05 8.44
C VAL A 53 7.91 -9.73 8.92
N ASP A 54 7.86 -9.48 10.23
CA ASP A 54 7.32 -8.23 10.78
C ASP A 54 8.08 -6.98 10.29
N ASN A 55 9.42 -7.01 10.34
CA ASN A 55 10.26 -5.93 9.83
C ASN A 55 10.07 -5.68 8.33
N ARG A 56 9.82 -6.75 7.57
CA ARG A 56 9.57 -6.67 6.13
C ARG A 56 8.16 -6.17 5.81
N LEU A 57 7.17 -6.54 6.61
CA LEU A 57 5.82 -5.98 6.51
C LEU A 57 5.82 -4.49 6.84
N LYS A 58 6.56 -4.07 7.88
CA LYS A 58 6.76 -2.65 8.19
C LYS A 58 7.35 -1.89 7.00
N THR A 59 8.41 -2.43 6.42
CA THR A 59 9.06 -1.84 5.24
C THR A 59 8.11 -1.80 4.04
N LEU A 60 7.32 -2.85 3.83
CA LEU A 60 6.30 -2.90 2.77
C LEU A 60 5.24 -1.82 2.98
N PHE A 61 4.70 -1.65 4.19
CA PHE A 61 3.70 -0.62 4.47
C PHE A 61 4.25 0.78 4.27
N ASP A 62 5.50 1.03 4.66
CA ASP A 62 6.21 2.28 4.37
C ASP A 62 6.38 2.52 2.86
N ALA A 63 6.60 1.46 2.07
CA ALA A 63 6.73 1.56 0.61
C ALA A 63 5.38 1.73 -0.13
N LEU A 64 4.27 1.24 0.45
CA LEU A 64 2.93 1.35 -0.13
C LEU A 64 2.27 2.72 0.11
N ARG A 65 2.71 3.44 1.14
CA ARG A 65 2.20 4.79 1.44
C ARG A 65 2.97 5.88 0.71
N LYS A 66 2.39 7.08 0.70
CA LYS A 66 3.10 8.31 0.34
C LYS A 66 4.41 8.39 1.17
N PRO A 67 5.57 8.63 0.53
CA PRO A 67 6.83 8.72 1.25
C PRO A 67 6.82 9.92 2.21
N ASP A 68 7.53 9.77 3.33
CA ASP A 68 7.82 10.90 4.21
C ASP A 68 8.72 11.93 3.49
N PRO A 69 8.66 13.23 3.87
CA PRO A 69 9.47 14.26 3.24
C PRO A 69 10.97 13.91 3.16
N ASP A 70 11.54 13.37 4.24
CA ASP A 70 12.96 12.99 4.29
C ASP A 70 13.30 11.85 3.30
N VAL A 71 12.38 10.90 3.13
CA VAL A 71 12.52 9.78 2.18
C VAL A 71 12.40 10.29 0.75
N ALA A 72 11.42 11.17 0.47
CA ALA A 72 11.22 11.76 -0.84
C ALA A 72 12.40 12.64 -1.30
N ILE A 73 13.09 13.31 -0.36
CA ILE A 73 14.31 14.07 -0.63
C ILE A 73 15.48 13.13 -0.93
N ARG A 74 15.66 12.08 -0.10
CA ARG A 74 16.78 11.13 -0.25
C ARG A 74 16.66 10.28 -1.51
N TYR A 75 15.43 9.92 -1.87
CA TYR A 75 15.11 9.13 -3.03
C TYR A 75 14.15 9.92 -3.93
N PRO A 76 14.69 10.81 -4.79
CA PRO A 76 13.89 11.57 -5.72
C PRO A 76 13.03 10.62 -6.55
N GLN A 77 11.73 10.77 -6.43
CA GLN A 77 10.77 9.89 -7.10
C GLN A 77 10.80 10.16 -8.61
N ALA A 78 10.77 9.08 -9.40
CA ALA A 78 10.90 9.16 -10.86
C ALA A 78 9.66 9.77 -11.55
N HIS A 79 8.51 9.75 -10.87
CA HIS A 79 7.21 10.18 -11.42
C HIS A 79 6.65 11.37 -10.66
N GLU A 80 5.96 12.26 -11.40
CA GLU A 80 5.28 13.45 -10.91
C GLU A 80 3.97 13.61 -11.70
N PRO A 81 2.78 13.32 -11.11
CA PRO A 81 2.59 12.90 -9.72
C PRO A 81 3.08 11.48 -9.44
N LEU A 82 3.41 11.21 -8.17
CA LEU A 82 3.67 9.84 -7.70
C LEU A 82 2.36 9.15 -7.36
N TYR A 83 2.11 8.01 -7.97
CA TYR A 83 0.99 7.13 -7.60
C TYR A 83 1.41 6.22 -6.45
N CYS A 84 0.67 6.25 -5.36
CA CYS A 84 0.87 5.40 -4.21
C CYS A 84 -0.43 4.69 -3.84
N LEU A 85 -0.33 3.57 -3.11
CA LEU A 85 -1.52 2.84 -2.70
C LEU A 85 -2.26 3.60 -1.59
N LEU A 86 -1.50 4.09 -0.61
CA LEU A 86 -2.02 4.70 0.61
C LEU A 86 -1.55 6.15 0.76
N GLU A 87 -2.41 7.03 1.25
CA GLU A 87 -1.97 8.33 1.76
C GLU A 87 -1.12 8.17 3.04
N SER A 88 -1.52 7.23 3.90
CA SER A 88 -0.91 6.92 5.20
C SER A 88 -1.16 5.45 5.55
N ASP A 89 -0.21 4.82 6.24
CA ASP A 89 -0.35 3.46 6.79
C ASP A 89 -1.53 3.32 7.77
N THR A 90 -1.89 4.38 8.50
CA THR A 90 -3.06 4.41 9.39
C THR A 90 -4.40 4.09 8.71
N LEU A 91 -4.45 4.07 7.37
CA LEU A 91 -5.62 3.70 6.59
C LEU A 91 -5.76 2.19 6.39
N ILE A 92 -4.78 1.40 6.82
CA ILE A 92 -4.87 -0.05 6.88
C ILE A 92 -5.70 -0.42 8.11
N SER A 93 -6.92 -0.90 7.89
CA SER A 93 -7.82 -1.34 8.98
C SER A 93 -7.53 -2.75 9.49
N GLY A 94 -6.79 -3.53 8.69
CA GLY A 94 -6.45 -4.91 8.96
C GLY A 94 -5.62 -5.47 7.81
N PHE A 95 -4.90 -6.55 8.09
CA PHE A 95 -4.19 -7.29 7.08
C PHE A 95 -4.08 -8.76 7.48
N ASP A 96 -4.05 -9.63 6.48
CA ASP A 96 -3.76 -11.05 6.62
C ASP A 96 -2.51 -11.38 5.82
N VAL A 97 -1.64 -12.24 6.37
CA VAL A 97 -0.41 -12.66 5.70
C VAL A 97 -0.33 -14.18 5.68
N ASP A 98 -0.38 -14.73 4.48
CA ASP A 98 -0.01 -16.11 4.22
C ASP A 98 1.42 -16.16 3.71
N THR A 99 2.25 -17.00 4.30
CA THR A 99 3.65 -17.16 3.87
C THR A 99 3.83 -18.52 3.21
N ASP A 100 4.52 -18.56 2.08
CA ASP A 100 4.88 -19.81 1.41
C ASP A 100 6.24 -19.68 0.71
N ARG A 101 6.66 -20.72 0.01
CA ARG A 101 7.96 -20.79 -0.65
C ARG A 101 7.94 -20.18 -2.05
N LEU A 102 8.91 -19.34 -2.34
CA LEU A 102 9.24 -18.89 -3.68
C LEU A 102 9.97 -20.02 -4.42
N LEU A 103 9.29 -20.67 -5.36
CA LEU A 103 9.81 -21.85 -6.07
C LEU A 103 10.81 -21.50 -7.18
N PHE A 104 10.68 -20.31 -7.78
CA PHE A 104 11.49 -19.87 -8.92
C PHE A 104 12.04 -18.45 -8.70
N PRO A 105 13.02 -18.29 -7.78
CA PRO A 105 13.64 -16.99 -7.55
C PRO A 105 14.34 -16.48 -8.81
N GLN A 106 14.29 -15.16 -9.05
CA GLN A 106 14.92 -14.54 -10.20
C GLN A 106 16.36 -14.11 -9.91
N SER A 107 16.76 -14.10 -8.64
CA SER A 107 18.09 -13.74 -8.16
C SER A 107 18.65 -14.79 -7.20
N SER A 108 19.97 -14.79 -7.04
CA SER A 108 20.67 -15.59 -6.03
C SER A 108 20.62 -14.94 -4.63
N ASP A 109 19.91 -13.82 -4.47
CA ASP A 109 19.75 -13.15 -3.18
C ASP A 109 18.66 -13.85 -2.38
N ASN A 110 19.05 -14.49 -1.27
CA ASN A 110 18.12 -15.21 -0.39
C ASN A 110 17.07 -14.29 0.25
N SER A 111 17.28 -12.97 0.24
CA SER A 111 16.30 -11.99 0.72
C SER A 111 15.23 -11.65 -0.31
N GLU A 112 15.35 -12.10 -1.56
CA GLU A 112 14.32 -11.90 -2.58
C GLU A 112 13.00 -12.55 -2.16
N VAL A 113 11.93 -11.78 -2.33
CA VAL A 113 10.56 -12.25 -2.12
C VAL A 113 9.67 -11.81 -3.26
N PHE A 114 8.60 -12.56 -3.42
CA PHE A 114 7.51 -12.23 -4.32
C PHE A 114 6.25 -12.02 -3.50
N LEU A 115 5.60 -10.87 -3.70
CA LEU A 115 4.40 -10.48 -2.97
C LEU A 115 3.22 -10.43 -3.93
N ILE A 116 2.13 -11.11 -3.57
CA ILE A 116 0.82 -10.88 -4.18
C ILE A 116 -0.02 -10.16 -3.12
N ILE A 117 -0.53 -8.99 -3.46
CA ILE A 117 -1.28 -8.15 -2.53
C ILE A 117 -2.64 -7.89 -3.14
N GLU A 118 -3.68 -8.43 -2.51
CA GLU A 118 -5.06 -8.04 -2.78
C GLU A 118 -5.43 -6.88 -1.85
N VAL A 119 -6.00 -5.83 -2.42
CA VAL A 119 -6.39 -4.62 -1.69
C VAL A 119 -7.90 -4.50 -1.71
N ILE A 120 -8.51 -4.63 -0.53
CA ILE A 120 -9.95 -4.48 -0.36
C ILE A 120 -10.22 -3.08 0.19
N VAL A 121 -10.67 -2.16 -0.65
CA VAL A 121 -10.99 -0.78 -0.28
C VAL A 121 -12.41 -0.70 0.26
N ARG A 122 -12.64 0.06 1.34
CA ARG A 122 -13.97 0.28 1.91
C ARG A 122 -14.22 1.75 2.19
N VAL A 123 -15.46 2.17 1.98
CA VAL A 123 -15.97 3.49 2.36
C VAL A 123 -16.38 3.45 3.83
N LEU A 124 -15.78 4.33 4.65
CA LEU A 124 -16.08 4.46 6.08
C LEU A 124 -17.36 5.24 6.33
N ASN A 125 -17.50 6.39 5.65
CA ASN A 125 -18.66 7.27 5.76
C ASN A 125 -19.10 7.65 4.36
N ILE A 126 -20.41 7.56 4.09
CA ILE A 126 -20.96 7.93 2.79
C ILE A 126 -21.12 9.44 2.72
N GLY A 127 -20.56 10.04 1.67
CA GLY A 127 -20.71 11.47 1.38
C GLY A 127 -20.64 11.76 -0.12
N PRO A 128 -20.95 13.00 -0.53
CA PRO A 128 -20.86 13.41 -1.93
C PRO A 128 -19.50 13.11 -2.57
N TRP A 129 -18.42 13.13 -1.77
CA TRP A 129 -17.04 12.89 -2.19
C TRP A 129 -16.71 11.42 -2.50
N ASN A 130 -17.56 10.45 -2.21
CA ASN A 130 -17.26 9.03 -2.47
C ASN A 130 -18.45 8.21 -2.99
N MET A 131 -19.59 8.86 -3.30
CA MET A 131 -20.77 8.14 -3.80
C MET A 131 -20.49 7.33 -5.07
N SER A 132 -19.58 7.78 -5.93
CA SER A 132 -19.19 7.05 -7.15
C SER A 132 -18.49 5.72 -6.88
N LEU A 133 -17.97 5.51 -5.66
CA LEU A 133 -17.23 4.30 -5.26
C LEU A 133 -18.13 3.20 -4.68
N LEU A 134 -19.41 3.48 -4.41
CA LEU A 134 -20.29 2.53 -3.73
C LEU A 134 -20.78 1.37 -4.59
N GLY A 135 -20.55 1.41 -5.91
CA GLY A 135 -21.03 0.40 -6.85
C GLY A 135 -22.56 0.38 -6.97
N SER A 136 -23.06 0.20 -8.20
CA SER A 136 -24.48 -0.01 -8.50
C SER A 136 -24.91 -1.46 -8.25
#